data_AF-A0A377D0S7-F1
#
_entry.id   AF-A0A377D0S7-F1
#
_cell.length_a   1.000
_cell.length_b   1.000
_cell.length_c   1.000
_cell.angle_alpha   90.00
_cell.angle_beta   90.00
_cell.angle_gamma   90.00
#
_symmetry.space_group_name_H-M   'P 1'
#
loop_
_entity.id
_entity.type
_entity.pdbx_description
1 polymer ?
#
loop_
_entity_poly.entity_id
_entity_poly.type
_entity_poly.pdbx_seq_one_letter_code
_entity_poly.pdbx_strand_id
1 'polypeptide(L)'
;MSFGARLPENITAEFVRDEVAAGRAIIPANINHPESEPMIIGRNFLVKLTPISATRGHLFHRRRSGKAGMVHALGSGYGDGSLHRSLYSRNPRVDFA
;
A
#
# COMPACT_ATOMS: atom_id res chain seq x y z
N MET A 1 12.31 -11.69 -13.72
CA MET A 1 12.82 -10.43 -14.32
C MET A 1 11.94 -9.27 -13.84
N SER A 2 12.50 -8.08 -13.54
CA SER A 2 11.72 -6.92 -13.05
C SER A 2 11.21 -5.98 -14.17
N PHE A 3 11.41 -6.36 -15.44
CA PHE A 3 11.01 -5.61 -16.64
C PHE A 3 11.45 -4.13 -16.66
N GLY A 4 12.58 -3.79 -16.02
CA GLY A 4 13.09 -2.42 -15.93
C GLY A 4 12.72 -1.67 -14.65
N ALA A 5 12.06 -2.31 -13.68
CA ALA A 5 11.86 -1.74 -12.35
C ALA A 5 13.17 -1.71 -11.55
N ARG A 6 13.40 -0.60 -10.85
CA ARG A 6 14.53 -0.35 -9.94
C ARG A 6 14.01 -0.44 -8.51
N LEU A 7 14.21 -1.60 -7.87
CA LEU A 7 13.82 -1.83 -6.48
C LEU A 7 15.08 -1.79 -5.60
N PRO A 8 15.45 -0.63 -5.02
CA PRO A 8 16.61 -0.53 -4.14
C PRO A 8 16.35 -1.29 -2.83
N GLU A 9 17.42 -1.74 -2.17
CA GLU A 9 17.31 -2.40 -0.86
C GLU A 9 16.84 -1.43 0.23
N ASN A 10 17.28 -0.17 0.15
CA ASN A 10 16.86 0.90 1.04
C ASN A 10 16.15 2.00 0.24
N ILE A 11 14.97 2.39 0.70
CA ILE A 11 14.20 3.49 0.13
C ILE A 11 14.53 4.76 0.92
N THR A 12 15.15 5.75 0.27
CA THR A 12 15.44 7.05 0.89
C THR A 12 14.38 8.09 0.54
N ALA A 13 14.33 9.19 1.29
CA ALA A 13 13.41 10.30 1.02
C ALA A 13 13.70 10.98 -0.33
N GLU A 14 14.97 11.07 -0.72
CA GLU A 14 15.41 11.61 -2.01
C GLU A 14 14.91 10.74 -3.15
N PHE A 15 15.03 9.41 -3.03
CA PHE A 15 14.52 8.49 -4.02
C PHE A 15 12.99 8.61 -4.18
N VAL A 16 12.26 8.70 -3.07
CA VAL A 16 10.81 8.95 -3.08
C VAL A 16 10.47 10.25 -3.81
N ARG A 17 11.17 11.34 -3.48
CA ARG A 17 10.99 12.65 -4.12
C ARG A 17 11.23 12.57 -5.63
N ASP A 18 12.31 11.92 -6.05
CA ASP A 18 12.70 11.84 -7.47
C ASP A 18 11.70 11.00 -8.28
N GLU A 19 11.16 9.92 -7.71
CA GLU A 19 10.10 9.12 -8.36
C GLU A 19 8.78 9.89 -8.49
N VAL A 20 8.41 10.68 -7.47
CA VAL A 20 7.20 11.53 -7.49
C VAL A 20 7.38 12.69 -8.48
N ALA A 21 8.51 13.40 -8.43
CA ALA A 21 8.82 14.52 -9.32
C ALA A 21 8.85 14.09 -10.80
N ALA A 22 9.29 12.86 -11.07
CA ALA A 22 9.29 12.29 -12.41
C ALA A 22 7.94 11.67 -12.83
N GLY A 23 6.89 11.75 -12.00
CA GLY A 23 5.56 11.21 -12.31
C GLY A 23 5.48 9.68 -12.36
N ARG A 24 6.45 8.97 -11.78
CA ARG A 24 6.48 7.49 -11.75
C ARG A 24 5.84 6.90 -10.49
N ALA A 25 5.57 7.73 -9.49
CA ALA A 25 4.92 7.36 -8.25
C ALA A 25 4.02 8.48 -7.73
N ILE A 26 3.06 8.13 -6.88
CA ILE A 26 2.15 9.07 -6.20
C ILE A 26 2.08 8.79 -4.70
N ILE A 27 1.75 9.83 -3.93
CA ILE A 27 1.41 9.75 -2.51
C ILE A 27 -0.02 10.27 -2.35
N PRO A 28 -1.03 9.41 -2.10
CA PRO A 28 -2.37 9.85 -1.80
C PRO A 28 -2.39 10.56 -0.44
N ALA A 29 -2.40 11.89 -0.45
CA ALA A 29 -2.35 12.72 0.76
C ALA A 29 -3.34 13.88 0.63
N ASN A 30 -4.64 13.58 0.81
CA ASN A 30 -5.65 14.63 0.84
C ASN A 30 -5.47 15.49 2.09
N ILE A 31 -5.33 16.81 1.91
CA ILE A 31 -5.17 17.79 3.00
C ILE A 31 -6.34 17.78 4.00
N ASN A 32 -7.52 17.31 3.57
CA ASN A 32 -8.70 17.20 4.42
C ASN A 32 -8.79 15.86 5.19
N HIS A 33 -7.81 14.96 5.02
CA HIS A 33 -7.77 13.65 5.68
C HIS A 33 -6.43 13.46 6.43
N PRO A 34 -6.14 14.30 7.45
CA PRO A 34 -4.87 14.32 8.16
C PRO A 34 -4.60 13.05 8.98
N GLU A 35 -5.61 12.25 9.28
CA GLU A 35 -5.50 10.97 9.99
C GLU A 35 -4.97 9.83 9.10
N SER A 36 -4.83 10.07 7.79
CA SER A 36 -4.27 9.07 6.87
C SER A 36 -2.88 8.66 7.31
N GLU A 37 -2.64 7.35 7.39
CA GLU A 37 -1.27 6.83 7.37
C GLU A 37 -0.73 6.96 5.94
N PRO A 38 0.32 7.78 5.69
CA PRO A 38 0.81 8.03 4.34
C PRO A 38 1.38 6.76 3.69
N MET A 39 1.16 6.60 2.39
CA MET A 39 1.75 5.53 1.59
C MET A 39 2.13 5.99 0.19
N ILE A 40 3.07 5.30 -0.44
CA ILE A 40 3.48 5.53 -1.82
C ILE A 40 3.03 4.39 -2.73
N ILE A 41 2.58 4.75 -3.94
CA ILE A 41 2.19 3.83 -5.00
C ILE A 41 3.04 4.14 -6.23
N GLY A 42 3.80 3.17 -6.71
CA GLY A 42 4.64 3.32 -7.90
C GLY A 42 5.37 2.02 -8.25
N ARG A 43 5.89 1.93 -9.47
CA ARG A 43 6.50 0.71 -10.01
C ARG A 43 7.75 0.26 -9.25
N ASN A 44 8.47 1.21 -8.65
CA ASN A 44 9.72 0.98 -7.94
C ASN A 44 9.53 0.83 -6.42
N PHE A 45 8.30 0.49 -5.99
CA PHE A 45 7.92 0.27 -4.60
C PHE A 45 7.19 -1.07 -4.47
N LEU A 46 6.93 -1.51 -3.22
CA LEU A 46 6.13 -2.69 -2.96
C LEU A 46 4.72 -2.52 -3.53
N VAL A 47 4.23 -3.57 -4.20
CA VAL A 47 2.86 -3.60 -4.75
C VAL A 47 1.86 -3.41 -3.61
N LYS A 48 0.93 -2.46 -3.78
CA LYS A 48 -0.15 -2.20 -2.84
C LYS A 48 -1.47 -2.74 -3.41
N LEU A 49 -2.29 -3.35 -2.57
CA LEU A 49 -3.63 -3.82 -2.92
C LEU A 49 -4.67 -2.81 -2.43
N THR A 50 -5.68 -2.53 -3.25
CA THR A 50 -6.83 -1.70 -2.84
C THR A 50 -8.03 -2.61 -2.59
N PRO A 51 -8.53 -2.74 -1.35
CA PRO A 51 -9.77 -3.47 -1.10
C PRO A 51 -10.96 -2.66 -1.63
N ILE A 52 -11.78 -3.26 -2.49
CA ILE A 52 -13.03 -2.65 -2.94
C ILE A 52 -14.18 -3.05 -1.99
N SER A 53 -14.94 -2.08 -1.50
CA SER A 53 -16.12 -2.34 -0.66
C SER A 53 -17.39 -2.03 -1.45
N ALA A 54 -18.16 -3.07 -1.80
CA ALA A 54 -19.48 -2.90 -2.37
C ALA A 54 -20.52 -2.86 -1.26
N THR A 55 -21.15 -1.70 -1.03
CA THR A 55 -22.44 -1.64 -0.34
C THR A 55 -23.55 -1.86 -1.37
N ARG A 56 -24.08 -3.08 -1.44
CA ARG A 56 -25.39 -3.31 -2.09
C ARG A 56 -26.42 -2.50 -1.30
N GLY A 57 -27.09 -1.56 -1.97
CA GLY A 57 -28.20 -0.83 -1.38
C GLY A 57 -29.38 -1.75 -1.17
N HIS A 58 -29.57 -2.24 0.06
CA HIS A 58 -30.86 -2.43 0.73
C HIS A 58 -30.59 -2.84 2.19
N LEU A 59 -31.14 -2.06 3.12
CA LEU A 59 -31.12 -2.19 4.58
C LEU A 59 -29.75 -2.40 5.24
N PHE A 60 -29.19 -1.35 5.88
CA PHE A 60 -28.56 -1.48 7.20
C PHE A 60 -28.45 -0.10 7.87
N HIS A 61 -29.42 0.21 8.73
CA HIS A 61 -29.19 1.07 9.87
C HIS A 61 -28.28 0.30 10.83
N ARG A 62 -27.06 0.83 11.09
CA ARG A 62 -26.21 0.65 12.30
C ARG A 62 -24.71 0.42 11.96
N ARG A 63 -23.93 1.43 12.36
CA ARG A 63 -22.47 1.52 12.62
C ARG A 63 -21.52 1.31 11.43
N ARG A 64 -21.16 2.44 10.79
CA ARG A 64 -20.00 2.58 9.89
C ARG A 64 -18.62 2.40 10.59
N SER A 65 -18.56 2.32 11.93
CA SER A 65 -17.27 2.30 12.66
C SER A 65 -16.58 0.93 12.76
N GLY A 66 -17.23 -0.17 12.35
CA GLY A 66 -16.68 -1.53 12.55
C GLY A 66 -15.74 -2.04 11.45
N LYS A 67 -15.84 -1.54 10.22
CA LYS A 67 -15.11 -2.12 9.07
C LYS A 67 -13.76 -1.45 8.78
N ALA A 68 -13.58 -0.17 9.12
CA ALA A 68 -12.26 0.47 9.15
C ALA A 68 -11.30 -0.29 10.09
N GLY A 69 -11.81 -0.78 11.24
CA GLY A 69 -11.04 -1.62 12.16
C GLY A 69 -10.62 -2.97 11.55
N MET A 70 -11.40 -3.54 10.64
CA MET A 70 -11.08 -4.83 10.01
C MET A 70 -10.00 -4.70 8.92
N VAL A 71 -9.96 -3.58 8.19
CA VAL A 71 -8.87 -3.31 7.23
C VAL A 71 -7.57 -2.93 7.94
N HIS A 72 -7.63 -2.22 9.08
CA HIS A 72 -6.46 -2.03 9.95
C HIS A 72 -5.96 -3.37 10.53
N ALA A 73 -6.86 -4.23 11.00
CA ALA A 73 -6.48 -5.54 11.58
C ALA A 73 -5.81 -6.50 10.57
N LEU A 74 -6.13 -6.39 9.27
CA LEU A 74 -5.44 -7.12 8.21
C LEU A 74 -4.27 -6.34 7.58
N GLY A 75 -4.10 -5.07 7.96
CA GLY A 75 -3.17 -4.09 7.39
C GLY A 75 -2.01 -3.69 8.30
N SER A 76 -2.05 -3.99 9.61
CA SER A 76 -0.98 -3.69 10.58
C SER A 76 0.39 -4.34 10.30
N GLY A 77 0.50 -5.17 9.25
CA GLY A 77 1.77 -5.76 8.79
C GLY A 77 2.43 -5.07 7.60
N TYR A 78 1.83 -4.01 7.03
CA TYR A 78 2.40 -3.23 5.92
C TYR A 78 3.02 -1.91 6.38
N GLY A 79 3.35 -1.82 7.67
CA GLY A 79 4.24 -0.78 8.19
C GLY A 79 5.63 -0.91 7.56
N ASP A 80 6.22 0.23 7.31
CA ASP A 80 7.59 0.53 6.89
C ASP A 80 8.70 0.02 7.83
N GLY A 81 8.47 -1.07 8.57
CA GLY A 81 9.46 -1.70 9.42
C GLY A 81 10.70 -2.11 8.62
N SER A 82 11.89 -1.97 9.24
CA SER A 82 13.20 -2.30 8.70
C SER A 82 13.19 -3.54 7.81
N LEU A 83 13.25 -3.33 6.48
CA LEU A 83 12.92 -4.34 5.46
C LEU A 83 14.08 -5.32 5.24
N HIS A 84 14.36 -6.17 6.22
CA HIS A 84 15.18 -7.35 5.99
C HIS A 84 14.36 -8.34 5.14
N ARG A 85 14.78 -8.58 3.89
CA ARG A 85 14.17 -9.50 2.90
C ARG A 85 13.87 -10.91 3.47
N SER A 86 14.57 -11.31 4.53
CA SER A 86 14.48 -12.61 5.19
C SER A 86 13.11 -12.94 5.83
N LEU A 87 12.23 -11.97 6.06
CA LEU A 87 11.00 -12.20 6.84
C LEU A 87 9.75 -12.51 5.99
N TYR A 88 9.84 -12.43 4.65
CA TYR A 88 8.70 -12.66 3.76
C TYR A 88 8.92 -13.93 2.91
N SER A 89 8.66 -15.08 3.51
CA SER A 89 8.71 -16.36 2.80
C SER A 89 7.45 -16.58 1.96
N ARG A 90 7.66 -16.63 0.64
CA ARG A 90 6.83 -17.17 -0.47
C ARG A 90 5.30 -17.09 -0.32
N ASN A 91 4.68 -16.26 -1.16
CA ASN A 91 3.25 -16.31 -1.43
C ASN A 91 2.99 -17.16 -2.70
N PRO A 92 2.39 -18.36 -2.59
CA PRO A 92 2.22 -19.29 -3.71
C PRO A 92 1.19 -18.84 -4.75
N ARG A 93 0.54 -17.69 -4.57
CA ARG A 93 -0.42 -17.12 -5.55
C ARG A 93 0.21 -16.19 -6.58
N VAL A 94 1.51 -15.93 -6.49
CA VAL A 94 2.24 -15.02 -7.41
C VAL A 94 3.13 -15.78 -8.41
N ASP A 95 3.21 -17.12 -8.30
CA ASP A 95 4.04 -17.99 -9.14
C ASP A 95 3.27 -18.63 -10.32
N PHE A 96 2.43 -17.85 -11.00
CA PHE A 96 1.87 -18.26 -12.30
C PHE A 96 1.98 -17.11 -13.31
N ALA A 97 3.13 -17.07 -14.01
CA ALA A 97 3.35 -16.65 -15.40
C ALA A 97 4.85 -16.46 -15.64
#